data_AF-J9E1Z1-F1
#
_entry.id   AF-J9E1Z1-F1
#
_cell.length_a   1.000
_cell.length_b   1.000
_cell.length_c   1.000
_cell.angle_alpha   90.00
_cell.angle_beta   90.00
_cell.angle_gamma   90.00
#
_symmetry.space_group_name_H-M   'P 1'
#
loop_
_entity.id
_entity.type
_entity.pdbx_description
1 polymer ?
#
loop_
_entity_poly.entity_id
_entity_poly.type
_entity_poly.pdbx_seq_one_letter_code
_entity_poly.pdbx_strand_id
1 'polypeptide(L)'
;MKSPIYEYQYYPPVKVDQKEFPLKPQPFNLYLDQFRNPKEIHADLLKKRLQMRKIDKSPEQPKYPDINYVEHKKYMPFWQHDNLMKENSGSSRYRVLWSNPIS
;
A
#
# COMPACT_ATOMS: atom_id res chain seq x y z
N MET A 1 8.91 -24.01 -39.61
CA MET A 1 9.50 -24.02 -38.26
C MET A 1 8.95 -22.83 -37.49
N LYS A 2 8.48 -23.00 -36.24
CA LYS A 2 8.07 -21.87 -35.41
C LYS A 2 9.33 -21.15 -34.90
N SER A 3 9.33 -19.81 -34.93
CA SER A 3 10.42 -19.01 -34.40
C SER A 3 10.48 -19.11 -32.88
N PRO A 4 11.69 -19.11 -32.27
CA PRO A 4 11.82 -19.03 -30.82
C PRO A 4 11.30 -17.68 -30.32
N ILE A 5 10.57 -17.71 -29.21
CA ILE A 5 10.12 -16.52 -28.48
C ILE A 5 11.08 -16.35 -27.31
N TYR A 6 11.72 -15.19 -27.23
CA TYR A 6 12.58 -14.82 -26.11
C TYR A 6 11.84 -13.85 -25.22
N GLU A 7 11.88 -14.08 -23.91
CA GLU A 7 11.36 -13.16 -22.91
C GLU A 7 12.52 -12.64 -22.06
N TYR A 8 12.51 -11.34 -21.80
CA TYR A 8 13.50 -10.73 -20.93
C TYR A 8 13.15 -11.05 -19.47
N GLN A 9 14.04 -11.74 -18.77
CA GLN A 9 13.88 -12.07 -17.36
C GLN A 9 14.53 -10.98 -16.49
N TYR A 10 13.71 -10.27 -15.71
CA TYR A 10 14.20 -9.30 -14.74
C TYR A 10 14.81 -10.00 -13.52
N TYR A 11 15.95 -9.50 -13.05
CA TYR A 11 16.46 -9.92 -11.76
C TYR A 11 15.54 -9.42 -10.64
N PRO A 12 15.26 -10.26 -9.63
CA PRO A 12 14.50 -9.81 -8.48
C PRO A 12 15.27 -8.70 -7.75
N PRO A 13 14.55 -7.74 -7.14
CA PRO A 13 15.20 -6.70 -6.35
C PRO A 13 15.98 -7.34 -5.21
N VAL A 14 17.22 -6.86 -5.00
CA VAL A 14 18.06 -7.34 -3.90
C VAL A 14 17.38 -6.99 -2.57
N LYS A 15 16.97 -8.01 -1.83
CA LYS A 15 16.45 -7.88 -0.47
C LYS A 15 17.52 -8.30 0.52
N VAL A 16 17.75 -7.47 1.53
CA VAL A 16 18.60 -7.85 2.66
C VAL A 16 17.84 -8.82 3.55
N ASP A 17 18.54 -9.73 4.22
CA ASP A 17 17.91 -10.61 5.20
C ASP A 17 17.36 -9.81 6.38
N GLN A 18 16.22 -10.27 6.91
CA GLN A 18 15.60 -9.67 8.09
C GLN A 18 16.51 -9.87 9.30
N LYS A 19 16.99 -8.76 9.87
CA LYS A 19 17.69 -8.73 11.16
C LYS A 19 16.69 -8.40 12.26
N GLU A 20 16.82 -9.05 13.42
CA GLU A 20 16.02 -8.74 14.61
C GLU A 20 16.31 -7.32 15.11
N PHE A 21 17.60 -6.96 15.19
CA PHE A 21 18.06 -5.64 15.61
C PHE A 21 19.04 -5.07 14.59
N PRO A 22 18.57 -4.22 13.64
CA PRO A 22 19.46 -3.60 12.68
C PRO A 22 20.42 -2.63 13.37
N LEU A 23 21.71 -2.70 13.02
CA LEU A 23 22.76 -1.84 13.59
C LEU A 23 22.53 -0.34 13.34
N LYS A 24 21.85 -0.01 12.23
CA LYS A 24 21.43 1.36 11.92
C LYS A 24 19.94 1.48 12.18
N PRO A 25 19.47 2.59 12.80
CA PRO A 25 18.05 2.82 12.99
C PRO A 25 17.36 2.87 11.62
N GLN A 26 16.46 1.92 11.38
CA GLN A 26 15.61 1.88 10.21
C GLN A 26 14.21 2.38 10.58
N PRO A 27 13.50 3.06 9.67
CA PRO A 27 12.11 3.44 9.88
C PRO A 27 11.26 2.18 10.09
N PHE A 28 10.75 2.01 11.31
CA PHE A 28 10.04 0.80 11.75
C PHE A 28 8.86 0.43 10.84
N ASN A 29 8.16 1.44 10.32
CA ASN A 29 7.00 1.30 9.46
C ASN A 29 7.38 0.73 8.08
N LEU A 30 8.51 1.15 7.51
CA LEU A 30 8.96 0.68 6.20
C LEU A 30 9.67 -0.66 6.30
N TYR A 31 10.43 -0.87 7.37
CA TYR A 31 11.25 -2.07 7.53
C TYR A 31 10.40 -3.33 7.58
N LEU A 32 9.39 -3.38 8.46
CA LEU A 32 8.53 -4.56 8.59
C LEU A 32 7.66 -4.79 7.34
N ASP A 33 7.26 -3.71 6.67
CA ASP A 33 6.48 -3.78 5.44
C ASP A 33 7.24 -4.43 4.27
N GLN A 34 8.58 -4.41 4.26
CA GLN A 34 9.39 -5.05 3.22
C GLN A 34 9.36 -6.58 3.25
N PHE A 35 9.16 -7.15 4.45
CA PHE A 35 9.20 -8.58 4.71
C PHE A 35 7.81 -9.21 4.80
N ARG A 36 6.74 -8.40 4.88
CA ARG A 36 5.37 -8.90 4.88
C ARG A 36 5.04 -9.62 3.57
N ASN A 37 4.30 -10.72 3.69
CA ASN A 37 3.79 -11.44 2.54
C ASN A 37 2.76 -10.55 1.81
N PRO A 38 2.87 -10.37 0.47
CA PRO A 38 1.89 -9.58 -0.28
C PRO A 38 0.45 -10.08 -0.08
N LYS A 39 0.25 -11.39 0.11
CA LYS A 39 -1.09 -11.97 0.34
C LYS A 39 -1.75 -11.45 1.61
N GLU A 40 -0.98 -11.29 2.69
CA GLU A 40 -1.50 -10.77 3.97
C GLU A 40 -1.91 -9.30 3.83
N ILE A 41 -1.07 -8.51 3.15
CA ILE A 41 -1.36 -7.09 2.87
C ILE A 41 -2.66 -6.96 2.06
N HIS A 42 -2.83 -7.78 1.03
CA HIS A 42 -4.06 -7.77 0.23
C HIS A 42 -5.29 -8.18 1.05
N ALA A 43 -5.15 -9.16 1.95
CA ALA A 43 -6.24 -9.57 2.84
C ALA A 43 -6.66 -8.43 3.78
N ASP A 44 -5.71 -7.68 4.33
CA ASP A 44 -6.00 -6.56 5.22
C ASP A 44 -6.65 -5.38 4.47
N LEU A 45 -6.18 -5.07 3.26
CA LEU A 45 -6.83 -4.07 2.40
C LEU A 45 -8.24 -4.49 2.01
N LEU A 46 -8.47 -5.78 1.73
CA LEU A 46 -9.79 -6.30 1.45
C LEU A 46 -10.72 -6.15 2.66
N LYS A 47 -10.27 -6.55 3.86
CA LYS A 47 -11.03 -6.34 5.11
C LYS A 47 -11.38 -4.88 5.31
N LYS A 48 -10.42 -3.97 5.12
CA LYS A 48 -10.61 -2.53 5.26
C LYS A 48 -11.66 -2.00 4.29
N ARG A 49 -11.60 -2.42 3.03
CA ARG A 49 -12.61 -2.07 2.02
C ARG A 49 -13.99 -2.60 2.37
N LEU A 50 -14.08 -3.85 2.86
CA LEU A 50 -15.34 -4.44 3.28
C LEU A 50 -15.95 -3.68 4.47
N GLN A 51 -15.13 -3.16 5.39
CA GLN A 51 -15.58 -2.30 6.49
C GLN A 51 -16.12 -0.94 5.99
N MET A 52 -15.53 -0.37 4.93
CA MET A 52 -15.99 0.90 4.36
C MET A 52 -17.27 0.78 3.54
N ARG A 53 -17.54 -0.42 3.00
CA ARG A 53 -18.68 -0.68 2.12
C ARG A 53 -19.99 -0.61 2.90
N LYS A 54 -20.98 0.09 2.34
CA LYS A 54 -22.39 0.02 2.78
C LYS A 54 -23.11 -1.05 1.97
N ILE A 55 -24.23 -1.58 2.49
CA ILE A 55 -24.99 -2.69 1.87
C ILE A 55 -25.20 -2.45 0.36
N ASP A 56 -25.64 -1.25 -0.02
CA ASP A 56 -25.99 -0.92 -1.41
C ASP A 56 -24.95 -0.08 -2.16
N LYS A 57 -23.88 0.37 -1.49
CA LYS A 57 -22.93 1.34 -2.07
C LYS A 57 -21.48 0.91 -1.88
N SER A 58 -20.76 0.87 -2.99
CA SER A 58 -19.31 0.73 -2.99
C SER A 58 -18.66 1.97 -2.33
N PRO A 59 -17.50 1.80 -1.68
CA PRO A 59 -16.75 2.93 -1.14
C PRO A 59 -16.27 3.82 -2.30
N GLU A 60 -16.59 5.10 -2.20
CA GLU A 60 -16.16 6.12 -3.18
C GLU A 60 -14.90 6.82 -2.67
N GLN A 61 -13.97 7.07 -3.59
CA GLN A 61 -12.75 7.77 -3.28
C GLN A 61 -13.04 9.24 -2.90
N PRO A 62 -12.44 9.77 -1.82
CA PRO A 62 -12.62 11.17 -1.47
C PRO A 62 -12.03 12.08 -2.54
N LYS A 63 -12.69 13.22 -2.81
CA LYS A 63 -12.23 14.22 -3.78
C LYS A 63 -10.87 14.82 -3.43
N TYR A 64 -10.61 14.98 -2.14
CA TYR A 64 -9.35 15.53 -1.61
C TYR A 64 -8.65 14.48 -0.74
N PRO A 65 -7.34 14.28 -0.91
CA PRO A 65 -6.58 13.34 -0.08
C PRO A 65 -6.60 13.70 1.40
N ASP A 66 -6.56 14.99 1.72
CA ASP A 66 -6.78 15.52 3.07
C ASP A 66 -7.69 16.74 3.01
N ILE A 67 -8.63 16.83 3.94
CA ILE A 67 -9.41 18.05 4.16
C ILE A 67 -8.70 18.95 5.19
N ASN A 68 -8.01 18.35 6.17
CA ASN A 68 -7.35 19.05 7.28
C ASN A 68 -5.83 18.99 7.17
N TYR A 69 -5.30 19.11 5.96
CA TYR A 69 -3.86 18.96 5.65
C TYR A 69 -2.94 19.74 6.61
N VAL A 70 -3.28 21.01 6.88
CA VAL A 70 -2.45 21.90 7.70
C VAL A 70 -2.36 21.40 9.15
N GLU A 71 -3.45 20.88 9.69
CA GLU A 71 -3.49 20.36 11.05
C GLU A 71 -2.79 19.01 11.14
N HIS A 72 -3.12 18.08 10.24
CA HIS A 72 -2.49 16.76 10.23
C HIS A 72 -0.97 16.85 10.04
N LYS A 73 -0.49 17.75 9.18
CA LYS A 73 0.95 17.95 9.00
C LYS A 73 1.68 18.44 10.25
N LYS A 74 0.99 19.14 11.16
CA LYS A 74 1.58 19.67 12.39
C LYS A 74 1.54 18.65 13.54
N TYR A 75 0.41 17.96 13.69
CA TYR A 75 0.18 17.10 14.86
C TYR A 75 0.48 15.63 14.61
N MET A 76 0.46 15.19 13.36
CA MET A 76 0.64 13.79 13.00
C MET A 76 2.11 13.50 12.64
N PRO A 77 2.66 12.36 13.07
CA PRO A 77 3.92 11.84 12.53
C PRO A 77 3.88 11.77 10.99
N PHE A 78 4.99 12.14 10.36
CA PHE A 78 5.11 12.19 8.90
C PHE A 78 4.60 10.91 8.19
N TRP A 79 4.94 9.74 8.73
CA TRP A 79 4.56 8.46 8.13
C TRP A 79 3.06 8.16 8.19
N GLN A 80 2.36 8.62 9.22
CA GLN A 80 0.91 8.44 9.32
C GLN A 80 0.21 9.36 8.32
N HIS A 81 0.70 10.59 8.20
CA HIS A 81 0.15 11.56 7.25
C HIS A 81 0.40 11.11 5.79
N ASP A 82 1.61 10.63 5.49
CA ASP A 82 1.94 10.06 4.18
C ASP A 82 1.08 8.83 3.83
N ASN A 83 0.82 7.95 4.81
CA ASN A 83 -0.10 6.82 4.62
C ASN A 83 -1.54 7.29 4.37
N LEU A 84 -2.03 8.29 5.12
CA LEU A 84 -3.36 8.86 4.92
C LEU A 84 -3.51 9.46 3.52
N MET A 85 -2.49 10.19 3.04
CA MET A 85 -2.46 10.74 1.68
C MET A 85 -2.53 9.63 0.63
N LYS A 86 -1.69 8.60 0.75
CA LYS A 86 -1.61 7.48 -0.20
C LYS A 86 -2.90 6.67 -0.22
N GLU A 87 -3.49 6.48 0.95
CA GLU A 87 -4.74 5.75 1.11
C GLU A 87 -5.90 6.48 0.41
N ASN A 88 -6.13 7.74 0.77
CA ASN A 88 -7.23 8.54 0.23
C ASN A 88 -7.05 8.85 -1.27
N SER A 89 -5.81 9.00 -1.75
CA SER A 89 -5.52 9.15 -3.18
C SER A 89 -5.57 7.84 -3.96
N GLY A 90 -5.68 6.68 -3.31
CA GLY A 90 -5.69 5.39 -3.99
C GLY A 90 -4.36 5.05 -4.66
N SER A 91 -3.26 5.61 -4.18
CA SER A 91 -1.94 5.42 -4.78
C SER A 91 -1.35 4.05 -4.45
N SER A 92 -0.60 3.48 -5.40
CA SER A 92 0.09 2.19 -5.23
C SER A 92 -0.86 1.08 -4.75
N ARG A 93 -0.56 0.44 -3.61
CA ARG A 93 -1.33 -0.67 -3.03
C ARG A 93 -2.76 -0.27 -2.65
N TYR A 94 -3.01 1.00 -2.33
CA TYR A 94 -4.33 1.48 -1.89
C TYR A 94 -5.36 1.62 -3.00
N ARG A 95 -4.95 1.48 -4.27
CA ARG A 95 -5.85 1.46 -5.43
C ARG A 95 -6.98 0.44 -5.29
N VAL A 96 -6.71 -0.67 -4.61
CA VAL A 96 -7.67 -1.77 -4.36
C VAL A 96 -8.83 -1.34 -3.45
N LEU A 97 -8.64 -0.32 -2.60
CA LEU A 97 -9.69 0.20 -1.74
C LEU A 97 -10.83 0.83 -2.55
N TRP A 98 -10.49 1.56 -3.62
CA TRP A 98 -11.44 2.36 -4.40
C TRP A 98 -11.84 1.71 -5.72
N SER A 99 -10.97 0.89 -6.32
CA SER A 99 -11.25 0.18 -7.57
C SER A 99 -11.41 -1.32 -7.31
N ASN A 100 -12.49 -1.92 -7.80
CA ASN A 100 -12.66 -3.38 -7.77
C ASN A 100 -12.09 -3.98 -9.06
N PRO A 101 -10.99 -4.76 -9.01
CA PRO A 101 -10.49 -5.43 -10.20
C PRO A 101 -11.39 -6.61 -10.65
N ILE A 102 -12.38 -7.01 -9.84
CA ILE A 102 -13.28 -8.14 -10.11
C ILE A 102 -14.64 -7.66 -10.68
N SER A 103 -14.88 -6.34 -10.71
CA SER A 103 -16.13 -5.76 -11.23
C SER A 103 -16.07 -5.47 -12.72
#